data_AF-A0A0B4X3K4-F1
#
_entry.id   AF-A0A0B4X3K4-F1
#
_cell.length_a   1.000
_cell.length_b   1.000
_cell.length_c   1.000
_cell.angle_alpha   90.00
_cell.angle_beta   90.00
_cell.angle_gamma   90.00
#
_symmetry.space_group_name_H-M   'P 1'
#
loop_
_entity.id
_entity.type
_entity.pdbx_description
1 polymer ?
#
loop_
_entity_poly.entity_id
_entity_poly.type
_entity_poly.pdbx_seq_one_letter_code
_entity_poly.pdbx_strand_id
1 'polypeptide(L)' 'MQVEVPCPKCGKTRMNFPRPQPLDSDIITCYHCDFELGTYGTIKRKMALFMDRLIQSKAKPVRKQ' A
#
# COMPACT_ATOMS: atom_id res chain seq x y z
N MET A 1 -9.50 10.60 0.93
CA MET A 1 -8.09 10.20 0.67
C MET A 1 -8.15 8.82 0.05
N GLN A 2 -7.89 8.68 -1.25
CA GLN A 2 -7.98 7.39 -1.95
C GLN A 2 -6.58 6.76 -1.95
N VAL A 3 -6.40 5.74 -1.12
CA VAL A 3 -5.12 5.04 -0.99
C VAL A 3 -5.14 3.84 -1.93
N GLU A 4 -4.38 3.90 -3.01
CA GLU A 4 -4.30 2.84 -4.03
C GLU A 4 -3.06 1.96 -3.77
N VAL A 5 -3.19 0.87 -3.00
CA VAL A 5 -2.06 -0.09 -2.81
C VAL A 5 -2.32 -1.36 -3.61
N PRO A 6 -1.32 -1.88 -4.34
CA PRO A 6 -1.46 -3.16 -5.02
C PRO A 6 -1.61 -4.29 -4.01
N CYS A 7 -2.58 -5.18 -4.25
CA CYS A 7 -2.71 -6.41 -3.49
C CYS A 7 -1.53 -7.36 -3.79
N PRO A 8 -0.82 -7.89 -2.78
CA PRO A 8 0.31 -8.79 -2.99
C PRO A 8 -0.12 -10.16 -3.57
N LYS A 9 -1.40 -10.52 -3.45
CA LYS A 9 -1.94 -11.80 -3.93
C LYS A 9 -2.39 -11.75 -5.39
N CYS A 10 -3.07 -10.67 -5.81
CA CYS A 10 -3.67 -10.57 -7.15
C CYS A 10 -3.13 -9.40 -7.99
N GLY A 11 -2.26 -8.55 -7.44
CA GLY A 11 -1.69 -7.38 -8.12
C GLY A 11 -2.64 -6.22 -8.33
N LYS A 12 -3.94 -6.36 -8.00
CA LYS A 12 -4.95 -5.31 -8.22
C LYS A 12 -4.93 -4.27 -7.10
N THR A 13 -5.11 -3.01 -7.47
CA THR A 13 -4.97 -1.83 -6.58
C THR A 13 -6.26 -1.44 -5.86
N ARG A 14 -7.35 -2.19 -6.05
CA ARG A 14 -8.68 -1.85 -5.52
C ARG A 14 -8.88 -2.44 -4.12
N MET A 15 -9.13 -1.57 -3.15
CA MET A 15 -9.38 -1.92 -1.75
C MET A 15 -10.79 -1.55 -1.33
N ASN A 16 -11.36 -2.33 -0.40
CA ASN A 16 -12.60 -1.99 0.26
C ASN A 16 -12.30 -1.30 1.59
N PHE A 17 -12.90 -0.13 1.83
CA PHE A 17 -12.77 0.59 3.09
C PHE A 17 -14.06 0.42 3.89
N PRO A 18 -13.99 -0.01 5.16
CA PRO A 18 -15.19 -0.25 5.96
C PRO A 18 -15.94 1.05 6.31
N ARG A 19 -15.26 2.20 6.25
CA ARG A 19 -15.81 3.53 6.56
C ARG A 19 -15.23 4.61 5.64
N PRO A 20 -15.95 5.72 5.43
CA PRO A 20 -15.46 6.86 4.63
C PRO A 20 -14.22 7.53 5.24
N GLN A 21 -14.07 7.46 6.56
CA GLN A 21 -12.85 7.83 7.28
C GLN A 21 -12.31 6.57 7.99
N PRO A 22 -11.44 5.79 7.34
CA PRO A 22 -10.84 4.62 7.95
C PRO A 22 -9.93 5.05 9.10
N LEU A 23 -10.09 4.39 10.22
CA LEU A 23 -9.22 4.49 11.39
C LEU A 23 -7.98 3.61 11.16
N ASP A 24 -6.88 3.94 11.82
CA ASP A 24 -5.64 3.16 11.69
C ASP A 24 -5.79 1.69 12.10
N SER A 25 -6.80 1.39 12.93
CA SER A 25 -7.17 0.04 13.37
C SER A 25 -8.07 -0.72 12.39
N ASP A 26 -8.62 -0.05 11.36
CA ASP A 26 -9.52 -0.72 10.42
C ASP A 26 -8.77 -1.69 9.53
N ILE A 27 -9.31 -2.89 9.39
CA ILE A 27 -8.77 -3.93 8.51
C ILE A 27 -9.19 -3.61 7.08
N ILE A 28 -8.20 -3.58 6.18
CA ILE A 28 -8.42 -3.37 4.77
C ILE A 28 -8.26 -4.70 4.03
N THR A 29 -9.26 -5.02 3.23
CA THR A 29 -9.27 -6.23 2.40
C THR A 29 -9.22 -5.87 0.92
N CYS A 30 -8.62 -6.76 0.14
CA CYS A 30 -8.62 -6.62 -1.31
C CYS A 30 -10.03 -6.85 -1.84
N TYR A 31 -10.54 -5.91 -2.61
CA TYR A 31 -11.88 -6.01 -3.21
C TYR A 31 -12.01 -7.18 -4.21
N HIS A 32 -10.90 -7.68 -4.75
CA HIS A 32 -10.92 -8.70 -5.80
C HIS A 32 -10.71 -10.14 -5.33
N CYS A 33 -10.03 -10.35 -4.20
CA CYS A 33 -9.67 -11.68 -3.73
C CYS A 33 -9.87 -11.87 -2.23
N ASP A 34 -10.53 -10.90 -1.59
CA ASP A 34 -10.85 -10.86 -0.16
C ASP A 34 -9.66 -11.12 0.77
N PHE A 35 -8.46 -10.87 0.26
CA PHE A 35 -7.23 -11.04 1.01
C PHE A 35 -7.07 -9.89 2.01
N GLU A 36 -6.88 -10.23 3.29
CA GLU A 36 -6.54 -9.27 4.32
C GLU A 36 -5.15 -8.69 4.08
N LEU A 37 -5.10 -7.40 3.73
CA LEU A 37 -3.86 -6.67 3.50
C LEU A 37 -3.22 -6.23 4.82
N GLY A 38 -4.04 -6.11 5.86
CA GLY A 38 -3.69 -5.62 7.19
C GLY A 38 -4.50 -4.38 7.56
N THR A 39 -4.07 -3.71 8.63
CA THR A 39 -4.75 -2.51 9.11
C THR A 39 -4.38 -1.27 8.30
N TYR A 40 -5.27 -0.29 8.21
CA TYR A 40 -5.03 0.96 7.49
C TYR A 40 -3.74 1.65 7.93
N GLY A 41 -3.45 1.68 9.23
CA GLY A 41 -2.22 2.28 9.77
C GLY A 41 -0.95 1.55 9.33
N THR A 42 -0.98 0.22 9.26
CA THR A 42 0.17 -0.57 8.78
C THR A 42 0.37 -0.44 7.28
N ILE A 43 -0.72 -0.38 6.50
CA ILE A 43 -0.67 -0.15 5.06
C ILE A 43 -0.11 1.24 4.77
N LYS A 44 -0.59 2.28 5.45
CA LYS A 44 -0.08 3.65 5.34
C LYS A 44 1.42 3.73 5.64
N ARG A 45 1.88 3.08 6.71
CA ARG A 45 3.32 2.99 7.04
C ARG A 45 4.12 2.24 5.97
N LYS A 46 3.65 1.08 5.53
CA LYS A 46 4.31 0.32 4.45
C LYS A 46 4.42 1.16 3.19
N MET A 47 3.37 1.89 2.83
CA MET A 47 3.36 2.75 1.65
C MET A 47 4.34 3.92 1.77
N ALA A 48 4.41 4.56 2.93
CA ALA A 48 5.40 5.59 3.21
C ALA A 48 6.83 5.04 3.06
N LEU A 49 7.09 3.84 3.58
CA LEU A 49 8.39 3.15 3.44
C LEU A 49 8.69 2.73 1.99
N PHE A 50 7.68 2.28 1.24
CA PHE A 50 7.82 1.94 -0.19
C PHE A 50 8.13 3.18 -1.02
N MET A 51 7.45 4.30 -0.76
CA MET A 51 7.72 5.57 -1.42
C MET A 51 9.10 6.10 -1.08
N ASP A 52 9.51 6.05 0.20
CA ASP A 52 10.85 6.43 0.64
C ASP A 52 11.94 5.58 -0.04
N ARG A 53 11.74 4.25 -0.12
CA ARG A 53 12.65 3.36 -0.87
C ARG A 53 12.66 3.63 -2.37
N LEU A 54 11.53 3.98 -2.98
CA LEU A 54 11.47 4.34 -4.40
C LEU A 54 12.16 5.67 -4.67
N ILE A 55 12.05 6.64 -3.76
CA ILE A 55 12.78 7.91 -3.81
C ILE A 55 14.29 7.64 -3.65
N GLN A 56 14.70 6.84 -2.67
CA GLN A 56 16.11 6.43 -2.50
C GLN A 56 16.65 5.61 -3.68
N SER A 57 15.80 4.79 -4.32
CA SER A 57 16.18 3.97 -5.47
C SER A 57 16.24 4.77 -6.78
N LYS A 58 15.42 5.83 -6.92
CA LYS A 58 15.59 6.86 -7.97
C LYS A 58 16.79 7.78 -7.72
N ALA A 59 17.29 7.84 -6.48
CA ALA A 59 18.49 8.57 -6.09
C ALA A 59 19.78 7.72 -6.15
N LYS A 60 19.74 6.50 -6.71
CA LYS A 60 20.97 5.85 -7.20
C LYS A 60 21.12 6.17 -8.69
N PRO A 61 22.05 7.06 -9.09
CA PRO A 61 22.46 7.09 -10.49
C PRO A 61 22.94 5.68 -10.85
N VAL A 62 22.50 5.18 -12.00
CA VAL A 62 23.07 4.01 -12.66
C VAL A 62 24.57 4.26 -12.79
N ARG A 63 25.36 3.78 -11.82
CA ARG A 63 26.79 3.59 -12.02
C ARG A 63 26.92 2.32 -12.84
N LYS A 64 26.97 2.48 -14.16
CA LYS A 64 27.61 1.51 -15.04
C LYS A 64 29.01 1.29 -14.48
N GLN A 65 29.34 0.06 -14.13
CA GLN A 65 30.71 -0.42 -14.06
C GLN A 65 30.74 -1.82 -14.64
#